data_AF-J3ILS7-F1
#
_entry.id   AF-J3ILS7-F1
#
_cell.length_a   1.000
_cell.length_b   1.000
_cell.length_c   1.000
_cell.angle_alpha   90.00
_cell.angle_beta   90.00
_cell.angle_gamma   90.00
#
_symmetry.space_group_name_H-M   'P 1'
#
loop_
_entity.id
_entity.type
_entity.pdbx_description
1 polymer ?
#
loop_
_entity_poly.entity_id
_entity_poly.type
_entity_poly.pdbx_seq_one_letter_code
_entity_poly.pdbx_strand_id
1 'polypeptide(L)'
;MAALAYLLNLGFAAKLSGKRVRVSPASKLNDQVRAYIKNHRLELLAELASNDGIERRCHWQVMSNGKPLCTMIGEPMTRAEAIDAIRWRWPQADLV
;
A
#
# COMPACT_ATOMS: atom_id res chain seq x y z
N MET A 1 -3.98 15.90 -14.30
CA MET A 1 -2.58 15.42 -14.45
C MET A 1 -2.20 14.82 -13.11
N ALA A 2 -1.86 13.53 -13.05
CA ALA A 2 -1.63 12.83 -11.78
C ALA A 2 -0.41 13.42 -11.05
N ALA A 3 -0.51 13.64 -9.73
CA ALA A 3 0.55 14.27 -8.95
C ALA A 3 1.83 13.42 -8.94
N LEU A 4 1.68 12.10 -8.98
CA LEU A 4 2.82 11.18 -9.14
C LEU A 4 3.47 11.28 -10.51
N ALA A 5 2.70 11.46 -11.58
CA ALA A 5 3.25 11.58 -12.92
C ALA A 5 4.15 12.82 -13.07
N TYR A 6 3.81 13.92 -12.38
CA TYR A 6 4.67 15.10 -12.32
C TYR A 6 6.02 14.79 -11.67
N LEU A 7 6.03 14.09 -10.52
CA LEU A 7 7.27 13.69 -9.86
C LEU A 7 8.09 12.72 -10.72
N LEU A 8 7.45 11.76 -11.38
CA LEU A 8 8.10 10.79 -12.27
C LEU A 8 8.77 11.49 -13.46
N ASN A 9 8.09 12.46 -14.10
CA ASN A 9 8.64 13.23 -15.21
C ASN A 9 9.86 14.07 -14.81
N LEU A 10 9.92 14.54 -13.57
CA LEU A 10 11.09 15.21 -12.99
C LEU A 10 12.22 14.22 -12.59
N GLY A 11 11.99 12.92 -12.77
CA GLY A 11 12.94 11.86 -12.43
C GLY A 11 12.98 11.52 -10.94
N PHE A 12 11.88 11.75 -10.22
CA PHE A 12 11.70 11.29 -8.85
C PHE A 12 10.89 10.01 -8.79
N ALA A 13 11.28 9.10 -7.91
CA ALA A 13 10.47 8.00 -7.44
C ALA A 13 9.81 8.39 -6.11
N ALA A 14 8.50 8.18 -5.99
CA ALA A 14 7.75 8.37 -4.77
C ALA A 14 7.14 7.04 -4.31
N LYS A 15 7.16 6.77 -2.99
CA LYS A 15 6.56 5.58 -2.40
C LYS A 15 5.89 5.89 -1.07
N LEU A 16 4.90 5.08 -0.71
CA LEU A 16 4.28 5.14 0.60
C LEU A 16 5.21 4.49 1.64
N SER A 17 5.41 5.15 2.79
CA SER A 17 6.16 4.64 3.93
C SER A 17 5.30 4.87 5.18
N GLY A 18 4.40 3.94 5.47
CA GLY A 18 3.31 4.16 6.42
C GLY A 18 2.45 5.34 5.96
N LYS A 19 2.22 6.32 6.83
CA LYS A 19 1.40 7.52 6.53
C LYS A 19 2.17 8.68 5.86
N ARG A 20 3.35 8.40 5.29
CA ARG A 20 4.27 9.41 4.73
C ARG A 20 4.61 9.09 3.28
N VAL A 21 4.70 10.13 2.45
CA VAL A 21 5.24 10.05 1.09
C VAL A 21 6.76 10.18 1.18
N ARG A 22 7.49 9.16 0.74
CA ARG A 22 8.95 9.19 0.63
C ARG A 22 9.32 9.41 -0.83
N VAL A 23 10.11 10.45 -1.10
CA VAL A 23 10.56 10.82 -2.44
C VAL A 23 12.08 10.65 -2.55
N SER A 24 12.55 10.13 -3.68
CA SER A 24 13.96 9.91 -3.99
C SER A 24 14.24 10.19 -5.47
N PRO A 25 15.46 10.60 -5.87
CA PRO A 25 16.64 10.83 -5.02
C PRO A 25 16.59 12.20 -4.30
N ALA A 26 17.08 12.24 -3.06
CA ALA A 26 17.13 13.47 -2.27
C ALA A 26 18.04 14.55 -2.90
N SER A 27 19.04 14.14 -3.70
CA SER A 27 19.97 15.04 -4.37
C SER A 27 19.32 15.98 -5.39
N LYS A 28 18.17 15.61 -5.95
CA LYS A 28 17.42 16.46 -6.89
C LYS A 28 16.39 17.36 -6.21
N LEU A 29 16.19 17.22 -4.91
CA LEU A 29 15.08 17.85 -4.18
C LEU A 29 15.36 19.35 -3.96
N ASN A 30 14.63 20.21 -4.67
CA ASN A 30 14.68 21.67 -4.53
C ASN A 30 13.42 22.21 -3.80
N ASP A 31 13.43 23.50 -3.48
CA ASP A 31 12.34 24.14 -2.70
C ASP A 31 11.00 24.16 -3.44
N GLN A 32 11.02 24.27 -4.77
CA GLN A 32 9.80 24.21 -5.59
C GLN A 32 9.15 22.83 -5.52
N VAL A 33 9.95 21.76 -5.62
CA VAL A 33 9.47 20.37 -5.51
C VAL A 33 8.97 20.10 -4.08
N ARG A 34 9.64 20.64 -3.05
CA ARG A 34 9.16 20.54 -1.65
C ARG A 34 7.82 21.24 -1.47
N ALA A 35 7.65 22.44 -2.02
CA ALA A 35 6.38 23.17 -1.98
C ALA A 35 5.27 22.40 -2.72
N TYR A 36 5.59 21.84 -3.89
CA TYR A 36 4.66 21.00 -4.65
C TYR A 36 4.21 19.78 -3.84
N ILE A 37 5.14 18.99 -3.28
CA ILE A 37 4.81 17.82 -2.46
C ILE A 37 3.95 18.20 -1.26
N LYS A 38 4.22 19.36 -0.63
CA LYS A 38 3.44 19.84 0.52
C LYS A 38 2.01 20.18 0.12
N ASN A 39 1.82 20.86 -1.00
CA ASN A 39 0.50 21.29 -1.49
C ASN A 39 -0.33 20.11 -2.02
N HIS A 40 0.31 19.13 -2.67
CA HIS A 40 -0.34 17.95 -3.27
C HIS A 40 -0.24 16.69 -2.40
N ARG A 41 0.01 16.83 -1.09
CA ARG A 41 0.28 15.69 -0.21
C ARG A 41 -0.86 14.65 -0.20
N LEU A 42 -2.11 15.10 -0.14
CA LEU A 42 -3.27 14.19 -0.07
C LEU A 42 -3.47 13.44 -1.38
N GLU A 43 -3.31 14.12 -2.51
CA GLU A 43 -3.36 13.52 -3.85
C GLU A 43 -2.26 12.47 -4.02
N LEU A 44 -1.03 12.80 -3.65
CA LEU A 44 0.09 11.86 -3.69
C LEU A 44 -0.15 10.62 -2.82
N LEU A 45 -0.73 10.80 -1.62
CA LEU A 45 -1.07 9.67 -0.75
C LEU A 45 -2.17 8.79 -1.35
N ALA A 46 -3.23 9.40 -1.89
CA ALA A 46 -4.33 8.67 -2.53
C ALA A 46 -3.85 7.90 -3.76
N GLU A 47 -3.11 8.55 -4.66
CA GLU A 47 -2.57 7.90 -5.86
C GLU A 47 -1.58 6.78 -5.51
N LEU A 48 -0.71 6.99 -4.50
CA LEU A 48 0.21 5.95 -4.04
C LEU A 48 -0.49 4.78 -3.34
N ALA A 49 -1.60 5.03 -2.64
CA ALA A 49 -2.40 3.97 -2.03
C ALA A 49 -3.13 3.14 -3.09
N SER A 50 -3.60 3.78 -4.16
CA SER A 50 -4.24 3.10 -5.29
C SER A 50 -3.24 2.31 -6.14
N ASN A 51 -2.00 2.79 -6.25
CA ASN A 51 -0.93 2.18 -7.04
C ASN A 51 0.16 1.53 -6.15
N ASP A 52 -0.21 1.07 -4.95
CA ASP A 52 0.73 0.50 -3.98
C ASP A 52 1.34 -0.84 -4.44
N GLY A 53 0.83 -1.42 -5.54
CA GLY A 53 1.24 -2.72 -6.04
C GLY A 53 0.87 -3.87 -5.10
N ILE A 54 0.03 -3.59 -4.09
CA ILE A 54 -0.39 -4.58 -3.11
C ILE A 54 -1.62 -5.28 -3.66
N GLU A 55 -1.47 -6.58 -3.90
CA GLU A 55 -2.55 -7.42 -4.36
C GLU A 55 -3.68 -7.44 -3.32
N ARG A 56 -4.89 -7.11 -3.80
CA ARG A 56 -6.13 -7.24 -3.04
C ARG A 56 -6.94 -8.36 -3.64
N ARG A 57 -7.32 -9.34 -2.82
CA ARG A 57 -8.16 -10.46 -3.23
C ARG A 57 -9.47 -10.42 -2.46
N CYS A 58 -10.55 -10.82 -3.13
CA CYS A 58 -11.84 -11.04 -2.48
C CYS A 58 -11.91 -12.39 -1.76
N HIS A 59 -10.90 -13.26 -1.94
CA HIS A 59 -10.83 -14.55 -1.28
C HIS A 59 -9.41 -14.88 -0.81
N TRP A 60 -9.32 -15.54 0.34
CA TRP A 60 -8.06 -15.98 0.94
C TRP A 60 -8.22 -17.38 1.54
N GLN A 61 -7.27 -18.28 1.29
CA GLN A 61 -7.30 -19.60 1.89
C GLN A 61 -6.64 -19.57 3.26
N VAL A 62 -7.41 -19.84 4.31
CA VAL A 62 -6.97 -19.84 5.70
C VAL A 62 -6.33 -21.18 6.04
N MET A 63 -5.10 -21.13 6.53
CA MET A 63 -4.34 -22.29 6.97
C MET A 63 -4.18 -22.25 8.49
N SER A 64 -4.31 -23.40 9.14
CA SER A 64 -4.01 -23.57 10.56
C SER A 64 -3.24 -24.87 10.76
N ASN A 65 -2.08 -24.80 11.43
CA ASN A 65 -1.19 -25.95 11.66
C ASN A 65 -0.88 -26.74 10.37
N GLY A 66 -0.65 -26.04 9.26
CA GLY A 66 -0.33 -26.64 7.96
C GLY A 66 -1.50 -27.31 7.24
N LYS A 67 -2.74 -27.19 7.75
CA LYS A 67 -3.95 -27.72 7.11
C LYS A 67 -4.89 -26.60 6.67
N PRO A 68 -5.57 -26.74 5.52
CA PRO A 68 -6.59 -25.79 5.11
C PRO A 68 -7.76 -25.84 6.09
N LEU A 69 -8.12 -24.68 6.63
CA LEU A 69 -9.19 -24.54 7.61
C LEU A 69 -10.49 -24.13 6.92
N CYS A 70 -10.45 -23.05 6.14
CA CYS A 70 -11.56 -22.54 5.36
C CYS A 70 -11.07 -21.54 4.30
N THR A 71 -11.98 -21.13 3.40
CA THR A 71 -11.75 -20.00 2.49
C THR A 71 -12.53 -18.81 3.00
N MET A 72 -11.82 -17.72 3.31
CA MET A 72 -12.45 -16.45 3.63
C MET A 72 -12.86 -15.76 2.34
N ILE A 73 -14.08 -15.22 2.27
CA ILE A 73 -14.61 -14.45 1.14
C ILE A 73 -15.13 -13.11 1.68
N GLY A 74 -14.79 -12.00 1.01
CA GLY A 74 -15.19 -10.67 1.44
C GLY A 74 -14.85 -9.58 0.42
N GLU A 75 -14.89 -8.33 0.86
CA GLU A 75 -14.42 -7.19 0.07
C GLU A 75 -12.93 -7.34 -0.30
N PRO A 76 -12.48 -6.72 -1.41
CA PRO A 76 -11.06 -6.76 -1.80
C PRO A 76 -10.18 -6.23 -0.67
N MET A 77 -9.37 -7.11 -0.09
CA MET A 77 -8.46 -6.76 1.00
C MET A 77 -7.06 -7.29 0.75
N THR A 78 -6.08 -6.61 1.33
CA THR A 78 -4.67 -7.00 1.26
C THR A 78 -4.41 -8.24 2.12
N ARG A 79 -3.31 -8.96 1.85
CA ARG A 79 -2.90 -10.12 2.67
C ARG A 79 -2.75 -9.77 4.15
N ALA A 80 -2.27 -8.56 4.46
CA ALA A 80 -2.08 -8.10 5.83
C ALA A 80 -3.43 -7.89 6.55
N GLU A 81 -4.37 -7.19 5.92
CA GLU A 81 -5.72 -6.99 6.45
C GLU A 81 -6.44 -8.33 6.65
N ALA A 82 -6.26 -9.26 5.71
CA ALA A 82 -6.82 -10.59 5.81
C ALA A 82 -6.22 -11.39 6.98
N ILE A 83 -4.91 -11.29 7.22
CA ILE A 83 -4.25 -11.90 8.40
C ILE A 83 -4.80 -11.31 9.70
N ASP A 84 -4.94 -10.00 9.77
CA ASP A 84 -5.47 -9.33 10.97
C ASP A 84 -6.92 -9.78 11.25
N ALA A 85 -7.74 -9.91 10.20
CA ALA A 85 -9.12 -10.39 10.30
C ALA A 85 -9.21 -11.85 10.80
N ILE A 86 -8.37 -12.76 10.29
CA ILE A 86 -8.42 -14.17 10.72
C ILE A 86 -7.80 -14.38 12.10
N ARG A 87 -6.80 -13.60 12.49
CA ARG A 87 -6.11 -13.78 13.77
C ARG A 87 -6.99 -13.46 14.97
N TRP A 88 -8.01 -12.62 14.79
CA TRP A 88 -9.08 -12.45 15.77
C TRP A 88 -9.78 -13.76 16.13
N ARG A 89 -9.97 -14.65 15.14
CA ARG A 89 -10.70 -15.93 15.30
C ARG A 89 -9.77 -17.12 15.52
N TRP A 90 -8.59 -17.10 14.90
CA TRP A 90 -7.57 -18.14 14.96
C TRP A 90 -6.17 -17.50 15.08
N PRO A 91 -5.63 -17.31 16.29
CA PRO A 91 -4.41 -16.54 16.52
C PRO A 91 -3.16 -17.04 15.79
N GLN A 92 -3.12 -18.35 15.47
CA GLN A 92 -1.99 -19.01 14.79
C GLN A 92 -2.25 -19.26 13.30
N ALA A 93 -3.35 -18.76 12.74
CA ALA A 93 -3.66 -18.97 11.33
C ALA A 93 -2.82 -18.07 10.42
N ASP A 94 -2.63 -18.55 9.18
CA ASP A 94 -1.94 -17.85 8.09
C ASP A 94 -2.73 -17.99 6.79
N LEU A 95 -2.28 -17.32 5.73
CA LEU A 95 -2.94 -17.27 4.42
C LEU A 95 -2.04 -17.78 3.29
N VAL A 96 -2.67 -18.44 2.30
CA VAL A 96 -2.08 -18.80 1.00
C VAL A 96 -2.79 -18.05 -0.13
#